data_AF-A0A7Y1YFF3-F1
#
_entry.id   AF-A0A7Y1YFF3-F1
#
_cell.length_a   1.000
_cell.length_b   1.000
_cell.length_c   1.000
_cell.angle_alpha   90.00
_cell.angle_beta   90.00
_cell.angle_gamma   90.00
#
_symmetry.space_group_name_H-M   'P 1'
#
loop_
_entity.id
_entity.type
_entity.pdbx_description
1 polymer ?
#
loop_
_entity_poly.entity_id
_entity_poly.type
_entity_poly.pdbx_seq_one_letter_code
_entity_poly.pdbx_strand_id
1 'polypeptide(L)'
;MKLYYGKDVAYLEKEGNVFSKKIDSWDELINRTGLSSYLVSDLENWQPKEDEFTVPATPPIQSQEIWASGVTYLRSKTARMAEAEEAGGGDFYDRVYDAPRPELFMKGTAARTVGEGGTVYIRKDSTWNVPEPELTLFISAEGTIEGYTIGNDMSSRSIEGENPLYLPQAKVYDNCAGLGPCIYVTDTPIPQDTTIRLEILRRDKVVFDGSIQIDQIKRKFEDLVEYLYRACSFPYGCFLMTGTGIVPPDHFSLNPDDEIRIHIDHIGTLTNAVQFCPERK
;
A
#
# COMPACT_ATOMS: atom_id res chain seq x y z
N MET A 1 -14.49 -4.04 10.63
CA MET A 1 -15.22 -2.85 10.10
C MET A 1 -14.39 -2.23 8.98
N LYS A 2 -14.98 -1.45 8.07
CA LYS A 2 -14.22 -0.73 7.04
C LYS A 2 -14.44 0.77 7.18
N LEU A 3 -13.36 1.53 7.30
CA LEU A 3 -13.38 2.97 7.50
C LEU A 3 -12.89 3.67 6.23
N TYR A 4 -13.73 4.52 5.65
CA TYR A 4 -13.47 5.25 4.41
C TYR A 4 -13.32 6.74 4.69
N TYR A 5 -12.42 7.38 3.96
CA TYR A 5 -12.17 8.81 4.07
C TYR A 5 -12.85 9.58 2.94
N GLY A 6 -13.79 10.47 3.29
CA GLY A 6 -14.52 11.35 2.38
C GLY A 6 -14.11 12.81 2.47
N LYS A 7 -12.89 13.13 2.92
CA LYS A 7 -12.37 14.49 3.23
C LYS A 7 -12.93 15.16 4.47
N ASP A 8 -14.19 15.59 4.44
CA ASP A 8 -14.88 16.23 5.57
C ASP A 8 -15.90 15.29 6.24
N VAL A 9 -16.09 14.11 5.66
CA VAL A 9 -16.95 13.04 6.17
C VAL A 9 -16.14 11.74 6.22
N ALA A 10 -16.28 10.99 7.32
CA ALA A 10 -15.84 9.61 7.39
C ALA A 10 -17.05 8.68 7.19
N TYR A 11 -16.84 7.53 6.56
CA TYR A 11 -17.84 6.48 6.45
C TYR A 11 -17.36 5.21 7.13
N LEU A 12 -18.24 4.56 7.88
CA LEU A 12 -17.96 3.33 8.59
C LEU A 12 -18.91 2.24 8.12
N GLU A 13 -18.38 1.20 7.49
CA GLU A 13 -19.13 -0.01 7.15
C GLU A 13 -18.96 -1.06 8.27
N LYS A 14 -20.09 -1.51 8.81
CA LYS A 14 -20.17 -2.57 9.82
C LYS A 14 -21.37 -3.45 9.53
N GLU A 15 -21.11 -4.76 9.36
CA GLU A 15 -22.16 -5.79 9.16
C GLU A 15 -23.11 -5.46 8.00
N GLY A 16 -22.57 -4.91 6.90
CA GLY A 16 -23.34 -4.53 5.71
C GLY A 16 -24.10 -3.19 5.82
N ASN A 17 -24.07 -2.54 6.98
CA ASN A 17 -24.63 -1.19 7.15
C ASN A 17 -23.53 -0.14 7.04
N VAL A 18 -23.85 1.00 6.43
CA VAL A 18 -22.94 2.13 6.29
C VAL A 18 -23.43 3.27 7.16
N PHE A 19 -22.51 3.86 7.91
CA PHE A 19 -22.74 5.04 8.72
C PHE A 19 -21.83 6.17 8.25
N SER A 20 -22.21 7.40 8.50
CA SER A 20 -21.44 8.59 8.16
C SER A 20 -21.30 9.52 9.36
N LYS A 21 -20.14 10.17 9.46
CA LYS A 21 -19.87 11.16 10.49
C LYS A 21 -19.07 12.30 9.88
N LYS A 22 -19.52 13.53 10.11
CA LYS A 22 -18.71 14.71 9.78
C LYS A 22 -17.50 14.72 10.70
N ILE A 23 -16.32 14.94 10.14
CA ILE A 23 -15.06 14.96 10.87
C ILE A 23 -14.34 16.28 10.64
N ASP A 24 -13.70 16.78 11.69
CA ASP A 24 -12.85 17.97 11.59
C ASP A 24 -11.42 17.60 11.18
N SER A 25 -10.98 16.39 11.54
CA SER A 25 -9.64 15.86 11.24
C SER A 25 -9.69 14.34 11.05
N TRP A 26 -9.16 13.87 9.92
CA TRP A 26 -8.96 12.44 9.69
C TRP A 26 -7.82 11.90 10.54
N ASP A 27 -6.73 12.66 10.64
CA ASP A 27 -5.57 12.32 11.48
C ASP A 27 -6.02 12.04 12.92
N GLU A 28 -6.83 12.91 13.51
CA GLU A 28 -7.32 12.71 14.89
C GLU A 28 -8.26 11.51 14.99
N LEU A 29 -9.09 11.25 13.98
CA LEU A 29 -10.00 10.11 13.99
C LEU A 29 -9.24 8.79 14.06
N ILE A 30 -8.22 8.60 13.21
CA ILE A 30 -7.55 7.30 13.08
C ILE A 30 -6.37 7.12 14.02
N ASN A 31 -5.64 8.20 14.37
CA ASN A 31 -4.40 8.10 15.13
C ASN A 31 -4.65 7.92 16.62
N ARG A 32 -4.89 6.68 17.04
CA ARG A 32 -5.14 6.28 18.42
C ARG A 32 -4.88 4.81 18.65
N THR A 33 -4.49 4.42 19.86
CA THR A 33 -4.49 3.01 20.26
C THR A 33 -5.91 2.49 20.47
N GLY A 34 -6.23 1.32 19.90
CA GLY A 34 -7.54 0.69 20.05
C GLY A 34 -8.63 1.33 19.19
N LEU A 35 -8.30 1.68 17.94
CA LEU A 35 -9.20 2.29 16.97
C LEU A 35 -10.50 1.50 16.80
N SER A 36 -10.43 0.16 16.75
CA SER A 36 -11.61 -0.70 16.67
C SER A 36 -12.60 -0.45 17.82
N SER A 37 -12.12 -0.53 19.06
CA SER A 37 -12.93 -0.31 20.26
C SER A 37 -13.51 1.11 20.30
N TYR A 38 -12.72 2.10 19.90
CA TYR A 38 -13.18 3.48 19.80
C TYR A 38 -14.34 3.59 18.80
N LEU A 39 -14.21 3.10 17.57
CA LEU A 39 -15.25 3.18 16.55
C LEU A 39 -16.55 2.48 16.97
N VAL A 40 -16.45 1.34 17.66
CA VAL A 40 -17.63 0.66 18.22
C VAL A 40 -18.30 1.54 19.29
N SER A 41 -17.54 2.12 20.21
CA SER A 41 -18.09 2.97 21.27
C SER A 41 -18.68 4.28 20.75
N ASP A 42 -18.08 4.84 19.70
CA ASP A 42 -18.47 6.11 19.11
C ASP A 42 -19.62 5.97 18.10
N LEU A 43 -20.03 4.74 17.74
CA LEU A 43 -21.01 4.46 16.69
C LEU A 43 -22.36 5.18 16.91
N GLU A 44 -22.76 5.43 18.15
CA GLU A 44 -23.98 6.20 18.48
C GLU A 44 -23.96 7.65 17.95
N ASN A 45 -22.75 8.18 17.68
CA ASN A 45 -22.55 9.51 17.12
C ASN A 45 -22.48 9.51 15.58
N TRP A 46 -22.65 8.34 14.94
CA TRP A 46 -22.65 8.19 13.49
C TRP A 46 -24.08 8.12 12.97
N GLN A 47 -24.33 8.77 11.84
CA GLN A 47 -25.64 8.76 11.19
C GLN A 47 -25.72 7.60 10.20
N PRO A 48 -26.73 6.70 10.31
CA PRO A 48 -26.98 5.70 9.28
C PRO A 48 -27.12 6.35 7.91
N LYS A 49 -26.51 5.75 6.89
CA LYS A 49 -26.65 6.20 5.51
C LYS A 49 -27.78 5.40 4.85
N GLU A 50 -28.87 6.09 4.51
CA GLU A 50 -30.03 5.48 3.85
C GLU A 50 -29.88 5.42 2.32
N ASP A 51 -29.11 6.34 1.74
CA ASP A 51 -28.82 6.38 0.30
C ASP A 51 -27.74 5.36 -0.10
N GLU A 52 -27.71 5.02 -1.39
CA GLU A 52 -26.67 4.20 -1.98
C GLU A 52 -25.26 4.72 -1.61
N PHE A 53 -24.40 3.80 -1.15
CA PHE A 53 -23.04 4.12 -0.76
C PHE A 53 -22.10 3.93 -1.94
N THR A 54 -21.42 5.00 -2.32
CA THR A 54 -20.30 4.97 -3.26
C THR A 54 -19.00 5.13 -2.48
N VAL A 55 -18.06 4.22 -2.73
CA VAL A 55 -16.71 4.29 -2.14
C VAL A 55 -16.05 5.62 -2.53
N PRO A 56 -15.57 6.42 -1.56
CA PRO A 56 -14.83 7.64 -1.87
C PRO A 56 -13.54 7.36 -2.65
N ALA A 57 -13.26 8.19 -3.66
CA ALA A 57 -11.99 8.14 -4.39
C ALA A 57 -10.79 8.69 -3.59
N THR A 58 -11.04 9.32 -2.44
CA THR A 58 -9.99 9.88 -1.58
C THR A 58 -9.23 8.73 -0.91
N PRO A 59 -7.90 8.64 -1.04
CA PRO A 59 -7.13 7.63 -0.31
C PRO A 59 -7.26 7.87 1.20
N PRO A 60 -7.21 6.84 2.07
CA PRO A 60 -7.42 6.97 3.51
C PRO A 60 -6.21 7.58 4.26
N ILE A 61 -5.65 8.67 3.73
CA ILE A 61 -4.45 9.34 4.21
C ILE A 61 -4.64 10.87 4.21
N GLN A 62 -4.17 11.55 5.26
CA GLN A 62 -4.19 13.01 5.35
C GLN A 62 -2.77 13.55 5.61
N SER A 63 -2.24 13.42 6.82
CA SER A 63 -0.90 13.93 7.17
C SER A 63 0.14 12.82 7.37
N GLN A 64 -0.24 11.55 7.24
CA GLN A 64 0.67 10.42 7.42
C GLN A 64 1.72 10.35 6.31
N GLU A 65 2.83 9.73 6.66
CA GLU A 65 3.83 9.22 5.72
C GLU A 65 3.49 7.79 5.30
N ILE A 66 3.96 7.40 4.10
CA ILE A 66 3.95 6.02 3.64
C ILE A 66 5.40 5.55 3.57
N TRP A 67 5.71 4.51 4.33
CA TRP A 67 6.94 3.75 4.26
C TRP A 67 6.66 2.36 3.67
N ALA A 68 7.71 1.69 3.20
CA ALA A 68 7.61 0.36 2.63
C ALA A 68 8.81 -0.50 3.06
N SER A 69 8.61 -1.82 3.05
CA SER A 69 9.64 -2.81 3.32
C SER A 69 9.78 -3.76 2.14
N GLY A 70 10.97 -3.82 1.55
CA GLY A 70 11.26 -4.75 0.46
C GLY A 70 11.81 -6.09 0.96
N VAL A 71 11.91 -7.05 0.03
CA VAL A 71 12.57 -8.34 0.24
C VAL A 71 11.96 -9.14 1.40
N THR A 72 10.65 -9.05 1.57
CA THR A 72 9.91 -9.77 2.63
C THR A 72 9.39 -11.14 2.18
N TYR A 73 9.32 -11.38 0.87
CA TYR A 73 8.94 -12.66 0.25
C TYR A 73 10.12 -13.27 -0.54
N LEU A 74 10.19 -14.61 -0.56
CA LEU A 74 11.23 -15.34 -1.30
C LEU A 74 11.22 -15.01 -2.80
N ARG A 75 10.03 -14.91 -3.42
CA ARG A 75 9.90 -14.58 -4.85
C ARG A 75 10.39 -13.17 -5.16
N SER A 76 10.10 -12.21 -4.29
CA SER A 76 10.62 -10.85 -4.43
C SER A 76 12.15 -10.84 -4.35
N LYS A 77 12.74 -11.57 -3.41
CA LYS A 77 14.21 -11.72 -3.31
C LYS A 77 14.80 -12.20 -4.64
N THR A 78 14.28 -13.30 -5.18
CA THR A 78 14.80 -13.89 -6.42
C THR A 78 14.69 -12.94 -7.62
N ALA A 79 13.59 -12.21 -7.76
CA ALA A 79 13.42 -11.24 -8.85
C ALA A 79 14.44 -10.09 -8.78
N ARG A 80 14.66 -9.52 -7.58
CA ARG A 80 15.65 -8.44 -7.39
C ARG A 80 17.08 -8.89 -7.66
N MET A 81 17.40 -10.14 -7.36
CA MET A 81 18.71 -10.70 -7.69
C MET A 81 18.94 -10.76 -9.19
N ALA A 82 17.94 -11.23 -9.95
CA ALA A 82 18.03 -11.29 -11.41
C ALA A 82 18.14 -9.88 -12.03
N GLU A 83 17.38 -8.91 -11.50
CA GLU A 83 17.46 -7.49 -11.90
C GLU A 83 18.85 -6.89 -11.73
N ALA A 84 19.52 -7.18 -10.62
CA ALA A 84 20.80 -6.58 -10.26
C ALA A 84 22.03 -7.39 -10.74
N GLU A 85 21.84 -8.57 -11.35
CA GLU A 85 22.93 -9.42 -11.82
C GLU A 85 23.76 -8.72 -12.90
N GLU A 86 23.09 -8.07 -13.86
CA GLU A 86 23.76 -7.30 -14.93
C GLU A 86 24.56 -6.11 -14.39
N ALA A 87 24.13 -5.52 -13.26
CA ALA A 87 24.79 -4.39 -12.60
C ALA A 87 25.85 -4.82 -11.55
N GLY A 88 26.05 -6.12 -11.33
CA GLY A 88 26.97 -6.65 -10.31
C GLY A 88 26.49 -6.46 -8.86
N GLY A 89 25.20 -6.20 -8.65
CA GLY A 89 24.59 -5.85 -7.36
C GLY A 89 23.78 -6.96 -6.67
N GLY A 90 23.79 -8.20 -7.19
CA GLY A 90 22.93 -9.28 -6.69
C GLY A 90 23.12 -9.69 -5.22
N ASP A 91 24.28 -9.43 -4.61
CA ASP A 91 24.63 -9.85 -3.23
C ASP A 91 23.83 -9.10 -2.14
N PHE A 92 23.40 -7.86 -2.39
CA PHE A 92 22.78 -7.03 -1.34
C PHE A 92 21.39 -7.54 -0.92
N TYR A 93 20.57 -7.98 -1.88
CA TYR A 93 19.23 -8.50 -1.60
C TYR A 93 19.26 -9.84 -0.86
N ASP A 94 20.27 -10.68 -1.12
CA ASP A 94 20.49 -11.91 -0.38
C ASP A 94 20.80 -11.63 1.09
N ARG A 95 21.73 -10.71 1.32
CA ARG A 95 22.15 -10.28 2.65
C ARG A 95 21.01 -9.68 3.47
N VAL A 96 20.13 -8.89 2.84
CA VAL A 96 18.96 -8.29 3.51
C VAL A 96 17.92 -9.34 3.90
N TYR A 97 17.70 -10.38 3.06
CA TYR A 97 16.69 -11.39 3.33
C TYR A 97 16.96 -12.13 4.65
N ASP A 98 18.22 -12.44 4.95
CA ASP A 98 18.63 -13.16 6.16
C ASP A 98 19.15 -12.26 7.30
N ALA A 99 19.29 -10.96 7.06
CA ALA A 99 19.73 -10.01 8.08
C ALA A 99 18.64 -9.77 9.17
N PRO A 100 19.04 -9.50 10.42
CA PRO A 100 18.11 -9.05 11.45
C PRO A 100 17.41 -7.73 11.09
N ARG A 101 18.12 -6.82 10.42
CA ARG A 101 17.59 -5.52 9.98
C ARG A 101 16.85 -5.66 8.65
N PRO A 102 15.55 -5.32 8.57
CA PRO A 102 14.82 -5.29 7.32
C PRO A 102 15.23 -4.09 6.45
N GLU A 103 14.93 -4.17 5.16
CA GLU A 103 14.88 -2.99 4.31
C GLU A 103 13.65 -2.15 4.68
N LEU A 104 13.87 -0.84 4.81
CA LEU A 104 12.82 0.16 4.99
C LEU A 104 13.17 1.38 4.14
N PHE A 105 12.20 1.88 3.38
CA PHE A 105 12.35 3.11 2.60
C PHE A 105 11.07 3.95 2.64
N MET A 106 11.26 5.26 2.50
CA MET A 106 10.14 6.19 2.37
C MET A 106 9.54 6.07 0.97
N LYS A 107 8.23 5.81 0.89
CA LYS A 107 7.50 5.67 -0.38
C LYS A 107 6.84 6.97 -0.79
N GLY A 108 6.21 7.68 0.13
CA GLY A 108 5.45 8.87 -0.24
C GLY A 108 4.72 9.55 0.90
N THR A 109 4.03 10.62 0.53
CA THR A 109 3.13 11.38 1.41
C THR A 109 1.74 11.38 0.77
N ALA A 110 0.73 11.91 1.46
CA ALA A 110 -0.61 12.09 0.88
C ALA A 110 -0.57 12.79 -0.50
N ALA A 111 0.32 13.76 -0.69
CA ALA A 111 0.47 14.50 -1.96
C ALA A 111 0.96 13.65 -3.15
N ARG A 112 1.52 12.45 -2.91
CA ARG A 112 2.01 11.53 -3.96
C ARG A 112 1.15 10.25 -4.06
N THR A 113 0.00 10.23 -3.38
CA THR A 113 -0.83 9.04 -3.21
C THR A 113 -2.19 9.23 -3.86
N VAL A 114 -2.68 8.19 -4.54
CA VAL A 114 -4.03 8.16 -5.12
C VAL A 114 -4.87 7.06 -4.48
N GLY A 115 -6.18 7.27 -4.44
CA GLY A 115 -7.15 6.32 -3.88
C GLY A 115 -7.84 5.47 -4.94
N GLU A 116 -9.01 4.93 -4.59
CA GLU A 116 -9.83 4.12 -5.48
C GLU A 116 -10.22 4.87 -6.76
N GLY A 117 -10.05 4.23 -7.91
CA GLY A 117 -10.28 4.82 -9.23
C GLY A 117 -9.25 5.89 -9.63
N GLY A 118 -8.24 6.14 -8.80
CA GLY A 118 -7.19 7.12 -9.07
C GLY A 118 -6.22 6.70 -10.16
N THR A 119 -5.43 7.66 -10.65
CA THR A 119 -4.41 7.41 -11.68
C THR A 119 -3.02 7.39 -11.06
N VAL A 120 -2.38 6.22 -11.06
CA VAL A 120 -0.96 6.07 -10.72
C VAL A 120 -0.09 6.41 -11.92
N TYR A 121 1.14 6.86 -11.66
CA TYR A 121 2.08 7.16 -12.72
C TYR A 121 3.17 6.10 -12.91
N ILE A 122 3.67 6.03 -14.13
CA ILE A 122 4.94 5.38 -14.49
C ILE A 122 5.90 6.41 -15.06
N ARG A 123 7.20 6.22 -14.84
CA ARG A 123 8.21 7.17 -15.31
C ARG A 123 8.55 6.93 -16.79
N LYS A 124 8.74 8.02 -17.55
CA LYS A 124 9.12 7.95 -18.97
C LYS A 124 10.57 7.50 -19.19
N ASP A 125 11.45 7.77 -18.24
CA ASP A 125 12.86 7.36 -18.24
C ASP A 125 13.07 5.97 -17.64
N SER A 126 11.99 5.24 -17.36
CA SER A 126 12.02 3.84 -16.94
C SER A 126 11.45 2.95 -18.03
N THR A 127 12.24 1.97 -18.47
CA THR A 127 11.82 0.97 -19.47
C THR A 127 11.03 -0.18 -18.85
N TRP A 128 11.11 -0.34 -17.52
CA TRP A 128 10.46 -1.41 -16.80
C TRP A 128 9.73 -0.88 -15.57
N ASN A 129 8.39 -0.86 -15.63
CA ASN A 129 7.53 -0.36 -14.57
C ASN A 129 6.53 -1.44 -14.16
N VAL A 130 6.40 -1.67 -12.85
CA VAL A 130 5.46 -2.67 -12.31
C VAL A 130 4.67 -2.11 -11.13
N PRO A 131 3.45 -2.61 -10.89
CA PRO A 131 2.77 -2.42 -9.62
C PRO A 131 3.30 -3.45 -8.61
N GLU A 132 3.28 -3.09 -7.35
CA GLU A 132 3.66 -3.98 -6.25
C GLU A 132 2.48 -4.03 -5.26
N PRO A 133 1.66 -5.10 -5.31
CA PRO A 133 0.47 -5.23 -4.47
C PRO A 133 0.85 -5.66 -3.06
N GLU A 134 0.52 -4.85 -2.07
CA GLU A 134 0.96 -5.06 -0.70
C GLU A 134 -0.17 -4.91 0.31
N LEU A 135 -0.21 -5.82 1.28
CA LEU A 135 -0.89 -5.53 2.54
C LEU A 135 -0.17 -4.33 3.18
N THR A 136 -0.93 -3.32 3.56
CA THR A 136 -0.38 -2.10 4.15
C THR A 136 -0.94 -1.92 5.54
N LEU A 137 -0.07 -1.76 6.52
CA LEU A 137 -0.44 -1.51 7.90
C LEU A 137 -0.74 -0.04 8.09
N PHE A 138 -1.80 0.28 8.84
CA PHE A 138 -1.92 1.59 9.47
C PHE A 138 -1.43 1.47 10.92
N ILE A 139 -0.47 2.31 11.28
CA ILE A 139 0.23 2.29 12.56
C ILE A 139 0.01 3.63 13.25
N SER A 140 -0.41 3.64 14.52
CA SER A 140 -0.61 4.88 15.28
C SER A 140 0.73 5.55 15.62
N ALA A 141 0.68 6.76 16.18
CA ALA A 141 1.85 7.47 16.68
C ALA A 141 2.58 6.73 17.81
N GLU A 142 1.88 5.87 18.54
CA GLU A 142 2.40 5.00 19.58
C GLU A 142 3.07 3.73 19.04
N GLY A 143 3.02 3.49 17.72
CA GLY A 143 3.61 2.30 17.10
C GLY A 143 2.73 1.05 17.19
N THR A 144 1.42 1.19 17.43
CA THR A 144 0.47 0.06 17.43
C THR A 144 -0.21 -0.08 16.06
N ILE A 145 -0.41 -1.32 15.60
CA ILE A 145 -1.13 -1.58 14.35
C ILE A 145 -2.63 -1.45 14.61
N GLU A 146 -3.26 -0.47 13.96
CA GLU A 146 -4.67 -0.10 14.19
C GLU A 146 -5.60 -0.46 13.03
N GLY A 147 -5.02 -0.92 11.91
CA GLY A 147 -5.79 -1.40 10.78
C GLY A 147 -4.91 -1.80 9.59
N TYR A 148 -5.59 -2.24 8.55
CA TYR A 148 -4.98 -2.74 7.32
C TYR A 148 -5.64 -2.09 6.10
N THR A 149 -4.88 -1.80 5.06
CA THR A 149 -5.38 -1.30 3.78
C THR A 149 -4.60 -1.97 2.64
N ILE A 150 -5.03 -1.72 1.40
CA ILE A 150 -4.28 -2.12 0.22
C ILE A 150 -3.32 -1.01 -0.16
N GLY A 151 -2.07 -1.38 -0.43
CA GLY A 151 -1.04 -0.52 -0.99
C GLY A 151 -0.63 -0.97 -2.38
N ASN A 152 -0.35 0.00 -3.25
CA ASN A 152 0.27 -0.23 -4.55
C ASN A 152 1.59 0.55 -4.61
N ASP A 153 2.72 -0.13 -4.43
CA ASP A 153 4.07 0.45 -4.52
C ASP A 153 4.56 0.46 -5.98
N MET A 154 4.20 1.50 -6.73
CA MET A 154 4.62 1.61 -8.14
C MET A 154 6.14 1.75 -8.25
N SER A 155 6.74 0.90 -9.06
CA SER A 155 8.20 0.72 -9.07
C SER A 155 8.78 0.79 -10.48
N SER A 156 9.72 1.72 -10.67
CA SER A 156 10.52 1.83 -11.90
C SER A 156 11.78 0.95 -11.80
N ARG A 157 11.60 -0.34 -12.06
CA ARG A 157 12.62 -1.38 -11.84
C ARG A 157 13.88 -1.24 -12.69
N SER A 158 13.79 -0.64 -13.89
CA SER A 158 15.00 -0.40 -14.67
C SER A 158 15.94 0.59 -13.98
N ILE A 159 15.39 1.58 -13.26
CA ILE A 159 16.17 2.57 -12.51
C ILE A 159 16.72 1.94 -11.22
N GLU A 160 15.91 1.14 -10.53
CA GLU A 160 16.32 0.43 -9.30
C GLU A 160 17.43 -0.60 -9.57
N GLY A 161 17.28 -1.39 -10.63
CA GLY A 161 18.24 -2.43 -11.03
C GLY A 161 19.58 -1.87 -11.52
N GLU A 162 19.58 -0.66 -12.09
CA GLU A 162 20.81 0.01 -12.56
C GLU A 162 21.74 0.35 -11.38
N ASN A 163 21.20 0.91 -10.30
CA ASN A 163 21.97 1.25 -9.12
C ASN A 163 21.07 1.30 -7.87
N PRO A 164 21.42 0.60 -6.78
CA PRO A 164 20.62 0.65 -5.55
C PRO A 164 20.50 2.06 -4.95
N LEU A 165 21.43 2.97 -5.26
CA LEU A 165 21.35 4.37 -4.83
C LEU A 165 20.26 5.17 -5.58
N TYR A 166 19.69 4.61 -6.66
CA TYR A 166 18.59 5.21 -7.40
C TYR A 166 17.21 4.77 -6.88
N LEU A 167 17.14 3.89 -5.87
CA LEU A 167 15.88 3.46 -5.25
C LEU A 167 14.94 4.63 -4.90
N PRO A 168 15.40 5.76 -4.32
CA PRO A 168 14.50 6.89 -4.06
C PRO A 168 13.85 7.46 -5.33
N GLN A 169 14.56 7.47 -6.46
CA GLN A 169 14.04 7.95 -7.75
C GLN A 169 13.08 6.95 -8.39
N ALA A 170 13.35 5.65 -8.19
CA ALA A 170 12.54 4.54 -8.68
C ALA A 170 11.24 4.34 -7.91
N LYS A 171 11.19 4.79 -6.64
CA LYS A 171 10.04 4.61 -5.73
C LYS A 171 9.27 5.90 -5.45
N VAL A 172 9.90 7.08 -5.47
CA VAL A 172 9.27 8.34 -5.06
C VAL A 172 9.16 9.32 -6.22
N TYR A 173 7.94 9.49 -6.73
CA TYR A 173 7.55 10.48 -7.75
C TYR A 173 6.07 10.82 -7.61
N ASP A 174 5.55 11.72 -8.45
CA ASP A 174 4.13 12.11 -8.39
C ASP A 174 3.24 10.88 -8.67
N ASN A 175 2.16 10.70 -7.90
CA ASN A 175 1.24 9.55 -7.99
C ASN A 175 1.93 8.17 -8.04
N CYS A 176 3.04 8.01 -7.31
CA CYS A 176 3.77 6.74 -7.25
C CYS A 176 3.15 5.71 -6.30
N ALA A 177 2.14 6.07 -5.51
CA ALA A 177 1.50 5.18 -4.56
C ALA A 177 -0.02 5.13 -4.75
N GLY A 178 -0.57 3.92 -4.74
CA GLY A 178 -2.01 3.70 -4.52
C GLY A 178 -2.26 3.29 -3.07
N LEU A 179 -3.34 3.77 -2.46
CA LEU A 179 -3.73 3.40 -1.10
C LEU A 179 -5.26 3.39 -0.95
N GLY A 180 -5.84 2.28 -0.48
CA GLY A 180 -7.28 2.20 -0.20
C GLY A 180 -7.86 0.79 -0.38
N PRO A 181 -9.17 0.66 -0.69
CA PRO A 181 -10.16 1.74 -0.74
C PRO A 181 -10.57 2.24 0.67
N CYS A 182 -10.21 1.50 1.72
CA CYS A 182 -10.56 1.77 3.12
C CYS A 182 -9.47 1.25 4.06
N ILE A 183 -9.52 1.70 5.31
CA ILE A 183 -8.84 1.01 6.41
C ILE A 183 -9.79 -0.08 6.94
N TYR A 184 -9.40 -1.34 6.78
CA TYR A 184 -10.00 -2.46 7.49
C TYR A 184 -9.55 -2.41 8.96
N VAL A 185 -10.50 -2.11 9.84
CA VAL A 185 -10.30 -1.98 11.28
C VAL A 185 -10.84 -3.22 11.99
N THR A 186 -9.98 -3.85 12.78
CA THR A 186 -10.24 -5.11 13.51
C THR A 186 -9.58 -5.06 14.88
N ASP A 187 -10.14 -5.76 15.85
CA ASP A 187 -9.58 -5.94 17.20
C ASP A 187 -8.59 -7.13 17.29
N THR A 188 -8.50 -7.92 16.23
CA THR A 188 -7.62 -9.08 16.11
C THR A 188 -6.71 -8.92 14.89
N PRO A 189 -5.50 -9.50 14.90
CA PRO A 189 -4.63 -9.49 13.73
C PRO A 189 -5.32 -10.08 12.50
N ILE A 190 -4.98 -9.55 11.32
CA ILE A 190 -5.52 -10.07 10.06
C ILE A 190 -5.15 -11.57 9.90
N PRO A 191 -6.07 -12.43 9.43
CA PRO A 191 -5.81 -13.86 9.28
C PRO A 191 -4.63 -14.14 8.34
N GLN A 192 -3.75 -15.08 8.71
CA GLN A 192 -2.54 -15.39 7.92
C GLN A 192 -2.85 -16.01 6.54
N ASP A 193 -4.04 -16.60 6.37
CA ASP A 193 -4.53 -17.14 5.11
C ASP A 193 -5.18 -16.09 4.19
N THR A 194 -5.17 -14.81 4.59
CA THR A 194 -5.60 -13.67 3.76
C THR A 194 -4.84 -13.69 2.43
N THR A 195 -5.59 -13.65 1.34
CA THR A 195 -5.06 -13.65 -0.02
C THR A 195 -4.97 -12.23 -0.56
N ILE A 196 -3.82 -11.93 -1.18
CA ILE A 196 -3.60 -10.77 -2.05
C ILE A 196 -3.71 -11.28 -3.49
N ARG A 197 -4.51 -10.60 -4.33
CA ARG A 197 -4.61 -10.87 -5.76
C ARG A 197 -4.34 -9.60 -6.56
N LEU A 198 -3.61 -9.75 -7.65
CA LEU A 198 -3.32 -8.70 -8.63
C LEU A 198 -3.83 -9.13 -10.00
N GLU A 199 -4.70 -8.32 -10.58
CA GLU A 199 -5.08 -8.40 -11.99
C GLU A 199 -4.62 -7.13 -12.68
N ILE A 200 -4.04 -7.27 -13.88
CA ILE A 200 -3.71 -6.14 -14.74
C ILE A 200 -4.45 -6.30 -16.06
N LEU A 201 -5.21 -5.30 -16.43
CA LEU A 201 -5.98 -5.25 -17.66
C LEU A 201 -5.35 -4.27 -18.64
N ARG A 202 -5.21 -4.68 -19.90
CA ARG A 202 -4.79 -3.84 -21.02
C ARG A 202 -5.87 -3.89 -22.08
N ARG A 203 -6.56 -2.76 -22.31
CA ARG A 203 -7.72 -2.68 -23.22
C ARG A 203 -8.75 -3.77 -22.92
N ASP A 204 -9.19 -3.80 -21.65
CA ASP A 204 -10.17 -4.76 -21.11
C ASP A 204 -9.77 -6.24 -21.17
N LYS A 205 -8.51 -6.56 -21.49
CA LYS A 205 -7.99 -7.92 -21.48
C LYS A 205 -7.01 -8.12 -20.34
N VAL A 206 -7.21 -9.16 -19.54
CA VAL A 206 -6.27 -9.56 -18.50
C VAL A 206 -4.94 -9.96 -19.14
N VAL A 207 -3.89 -9.19 -18.86
CA VAL A 207 -2.51 -9.45 -19.32
C VAL A 207 -1.63 -10.03 -18.21
N PHE A 208 -2.08 -9.93 -16.96
CA PHE A 208 -1.46 -10.57 -15.81
C PHE A 208 -2.51 -10.86 -14.74
N ASP A 209 -2.42 -12.03 -14.11
CA ASP A 209 -3.21 -12.45 -12.94
C ASP A 209 -2.29 -13.25 -12.02
N GLY A 210 -2.21 -12.86 -10.76
CA GLY A 210 -1.43 -13.55 -9.75
C GLY A 210 -2.03 -13.37 -8.37
N SER A 211 -1.82 -14.36 -7.50
CA SER A 211 -2.25 -14.31 -6.11
C SER A 211 -1.21 -14.91 -5.18
N ILE A 212 -1.20 -14.45 -3.93
CA ILE A 212 -0.38 -15.01 -2.85
C ILE A 212 -1.09 -14.85 -1.51
N GLN A 213 -0.87 -15.77 -0.59
CA GLN A 213 -1.31 -15.62 0.80
C GLN A 213 -0.24 -14.88 1.62
N ILE A 214 -0.66 -14.14 2.64
CA ILE A 214 0.27 -13.37 3.47
C ILE A 214 1.15 -14.26 4.36
N ASP A 215 0.78 -15.52 4.60
CA ASP A 215 1.61 -16.51 5.31
C ASP A 215 2.96 -16.80 4.63
N GLN A 216 3.13 -16.39 3.38
CA GLN A 216 4.40 -16.49 2.65
C GLN A 216 5.38 -15.36 3.00
N ILE A 217 4.97 -14.37 3.79
CA ILE A 217 5.87 -13.33 4.27
C ILE A 217 6.81 -13.91 5.34
N LYS A 218 8.12 -13.66 5.20
CA LYS A 218 9.10 -14.18 6.14
C LYS A 218 9.11 -13.42 7.47
N ARG A 219 8.88 -12.11 7.41
CA ARG A 219 9.03 -11.19 8.54
C ARG A 219 7.69 -10.93 9.19
N LYS A 220 7.67 -10.91 10.52
CA LYS A 220 6.48 -10.51 11.28
C LYS A 220 6.24 -9.01 11.10
N PHE A 221 4.98 -8.60 11.10
CA PHE A 221 4.63 -7.19 10.98
C PHE A 221 5.17 -6.36 12.15
N GLU A 222 5.12 -6.91 13.36
CA GLU A 222 5.63 -6.26 14.56
C GLU A 222 7.14 -5.97 14.47
N ASP A 223 7.92 -6.87 13.86
CA ASP A 223 9.35 -6.66 13.64
C ASP A 223 9.58 -5.46 12.71
N LEU A 224 8.80 -5.36 11.62
CA LEU A 224 8.91 -4.24 10.69
C LEU A 224 8.57 -2.90 11.36
N VAL A 225 7.48 -2.87 12.14
CA VAL A 225 7.06 -1.69 12.91
C VAL A 225 8.13 -1.30 13.93
N GLU A 226 8.71 -2.26 14.64
CA GLU A 226 9.76 -2.01 15.63
C GLU A 226 10.97 -1.30 15.00
N TYR A 227 11.43 -1.77 13.84
CA TYR A 227 12.55 -1.13 13.15
C TYR A 227 12.20 0.26 12.60
N LEU A 228 10.98 0.46 12.11
CA LEU A 228 10.51 1.74 11.58
C LEU A 228 10.44 2.81 12.68
N TYR A 229 9.90 2.46 13.85
CA TYR A 229 9.70 3.39 14.97
C TYR A 229 10.93 3.52 15.90
N ARG A 230 11.97 2.70 15.72
CA ARG A 230 13.14 2.63 16.63
C ARG A 230 13.82 3.98 16.88
N ALA A 231 13.85 4.85 15.87
CA ALA A 231 14.52 6.15 15.93
C ALA A 231 13.82 7.22 15.10
N CYS A 232 12.55 7.00 14.73
CA CYS A 232 11.74 7.93 13.94
C CYS A 232 10.37 8.07 14.61
N SER A 233 9.88 9.30 14.73
CA SER A 233 8.55 9.58 15.28
C SER A 233 7.56 9.86 14.16
N PHE A 234 6.33 9.40 14.35
CA PHE A 234 5.23 9.58 13.39
C PHE A 234 4.04 10.23 14.09
N PRO A 235 4.03 11.56 14.29
CA PRO A 235 3.02 12.24 15.11
C PRO A 235 1.56 12.03 14.68
N TYR A 236 1.33 11.68 13.42
CA TYR A 236 0.01 11.42 12.84
C TYR A 236 -0.24 9.94 12.55
N GLY A 237 0.66 9.05 12.99
CA GLY A 237 0.74 7.67 12.53
C GLY A 237 1.45 7.53 11.18
N CYS A 238 1.55 6.30 10.71
CA CYS A 238 2.28 5.92 9.50
C CYS A 238 1.57 4.78 8.77
N PHE A 239 1.66 4.78 7.44
CA PHE A 239 1.34 3.60 6.64
C PHE A 239 2.61 2.84 6.30
N LEU A 240 2.60 1.52 6.48
CA LEU A 240 3.73 0.66 6.14
C LEU A 240 3.30 -0.43 5.15
N MET A 241 3.75 -0.30 3.91
CA MET A 241 3.59 -1.35 2.89
C MET A 241 4.58 -2.49 3.18
N THR A 242 4.10 -3.74 3.27
CA THR A 242 4.88 -4.84 3.87
C THR A 242 5.70 -5.66 2.87
N GLY A 243 5.83 -5.19 1.64
CA GLY A 243 6.46 -5.86 0.52
C GLY A 243 5.48 -6.72 -0.28
N THR A 244 5.81 -6.95 -1.56
CA THR A 244 5.04 -7.79 -2.47
C THR A 244 5.61 -9.20 -2.60
N GLY A 245 4.74 -10.20 -2.69
CA GLY A 245 5.07 -11.56 -3.13
C GLY A 245 4.71 -11.84 -4.59
N ILE A 246 3.99 -10.92 -5.24
CA ILE A 246 3.52 -11.06 -6.61
C ILE A 246 4.39 -10.19 -7.51
N VAL A 247 5.15 -10.84 -8.40
CA VAL A 247 6.05 -10.19 -9.34
C VAL A 247 5.68 -10.63 -10.76
N PRO A 248 5.23 -9.70 -11.64
CA PRO A 248 5.04 -9.99 -13.05
C PRO A 248 6.32 -10.52 -13.72
N PRO A 249 6.24 -11.28 -14.82
CA PRO A 249 7.42 -11.78 -15.53
C PRO A 249 8.34 -10.66 -16.01
N ASP A 250 9.63 -10.94 -16.21
CA ASP A 250 10.66 -9.91 -16.52
C ASP A 250 10.39 -9.13 -17.83
N HIS A 251 9.66 -9.73 -18.78
CA HIS A 251 9.26 -9.07 -20.03
C HIS A 251 8.01 -8.19 -19.88
N PHE A 252 7.39 -8.17 -18.71
CA PHE A 252 6.20 -7.40 -18.42
C PHE A 252 6.58 -5.98 -17.97
N SER A 253 5.95 -4.99 -18.59
CA SER A 253 5.98 -3.60 -18.14
C SER A 253 4.58 -3.02 -18.30
N LEU A 254 4.19 -2.18 -17.33
CA LEU A 254 2.97 -1.39 -17.40
C LEU A 254 3.06 -0.40 -18.57
N ASN A 255 1.93 -0.25 -19.26
CA ASN A 255 1.73 0.76 -20.28
C ASN A 255 0.72 1.81 -19.79
N PRO A 256 0.74 3.03 -20.34
CA PRO A 256 -0.39 3.93 -20.20
C PRO A 256 -1.69 3.24 -20.63
N ASP A 257 -2.78 3.61 -19.96
CA ASP A 257 -4.12 3.03 -20.13
C ASP A 257 -4.28 1.58 -19.65
N ASP A 258 -3.26 0.99 -19.02
CA ASP A 258 -3.46 -0.21 -18.22
C ASP A 258 -4.29 0.10 -16.97
N GLU A 259 -5.06 -0.88 -16.50
CA GLU A 259 -5.78 -0.84 -15.24
C GLU A 259 -5.22 -1.90 -14.30
N ILE A 260 -4.88 -1.50 -13.08
CA ILE A 260 -4.40 -2.36 -12.01
C ILE A 260 -5.55 -2.58 -11.03
N ARG A 261 -5.85 -3.83 -10.71
CA ARG A 261 -6.80 -4.22 -9.65
C ARG A 261 -6.07 -5.05 -8.61
N ILE A 262 -6.05 -4.56 -7.38
CA ILE A 262 -5.45 -5.28 -6.25
C ILE A 262 -6.58 -5.60 -5.28
N HIS A 263 -6.84 -6.89 -5.07
CA HIS A 263 -7.80 -7.37 -4.10
C HIS A 263 -7.07 -7.94 -2.89
N ILE A 264 -7.55 -7.61 -1.69
CA ILE A 264 -7.11 -8.26 -0.45
C ILE A 264 -8.36 -8.70 0.31
N ASP A 265 -8.38 -9.97 0.73
CA ASP A 265 -9.47 -10.54 1.53
C ASP A 265 -9.77 -9.63 2.75
N HIS A 266 -11.04 -9.55 3.14
CA HIS A 266 -11.57 -8.67 4.19
C HIS A 266 -11.55 -7.16 3.89
N ILE A 267 -10.64 -6.67 3.05
CA ILE A 267 -10.49 -5.24 2.74
C ILE A 267 -11.38 -4.87 1.55
N GLY A 268 -11.15 -5.46 0.38
CA GLY A 268 -11.84 -5.12 -0.87
C GLY A 268 -10.88 -5.03 -2.05
N THR A 269 -11.17 -4.14 -2.99
CA THR A 269 -10.36 -3.94 -4.20
C THR A 269 -9.92 -2.49 -4.30
N LEU A 270 -8.63 -2.29 -4.57
CA LEU A 270 -8.05 -1.02 -5.00
C LEU A 270 -7.83 -1.05 -6.51
N THR A 271 -8.47 -0.15 -7.25
CA THR A 271 -8.38 -0.02 -8.70
C THR A 271 -7.65 1.27 -9.06
N ASN A 272 -6.59 1.17 -9.88
CA ASN A 272 -5.87 2.34 -10.38
C ASN A 272 -5.65 2.27 -11.88
N ALA A 273 -5.88 3.38 -12.59
CA ALA A 273 -5.48 3.55 -13.98
C ALA A 273 -4.00 3.97 -14.07
N VAL A 274 -3.33 3.64 -15.17
CA VAL A 274 -1.91 3.97 -15.38
C VAL A 274 -1.74 5.08 -16.42
N GLN A 275 -0.90 6.07 -16.13
CA GLN A 275 -0.46 7.09 -17.07
C GLN A 275 1.04 7.39 -16.93
N PHE A 276 1.64 8.06 -17.91
CA PHE A 276 2.99 8.59 -17.74
C PHE A 276 2.98 9.76 -16.75
N CYS A 277 4.02 9.83 -15.91
CA CYS A 277 4.32 11.00 -15.13
C CYS A 277 4.49 12.21 -16.06
N PRO A 278 3.77 13.33 -15.84
CA PRO A 278 3.92 14.54 -16.65
C PRO A 278 5.33 15.10 -16.57
N GLU A 279 5.81 15.66 -17.69
CA GLU A 279 7.04 16.46 -17.68
C GLU A 279 6.78 17.80 -16.99
N ARG A 280 7.68 18.19 -16.08
CA ARG A 280 7.67 19.53 -15.50
C ARG A 280 8.34 20.48 -16.49
N LYS A 281 7.64 21.56 -16.83
CA LYS A 281 8.18 22.67 -17.63
C LYS A 281 9.16 23.50 -16.82
#